data_AF-A0A428WQG2-F1
#
_entry.id   AF-A0A428WQG2-F1
#
_cell.length_a   1.000
_cell.length_b   1.000
_cell.length_c   1.000
_cell.angle_alpha   90.00
_cell.angle_beta   90.00
_cell.angle_gamma   90.00
#
_symmetry.space_group_name_H-M   'P 1'
#
loop_
_entity.id
_entity.type
_entity.pdbx_description
1 polymer ?
#
loop_
_entity_poly.entity_id
_entity_poly.type
_entity_poly.pdbx_seq_one_letter_code
_entity_poly.pdbx_strand_id
1 'polypeptide(L)'
;MRALPSYSPAVTRSATVKPSAVNSLPRPTFRPIRIAATDPANELIDVETIDCATCASGSRVQYVGQGHALILRVRGVPAAGRRTLVIVYETDGTRPLDIIVNDGDTVSLQLPGKGSWTTPARYDLPITLPAGDSEIKFFHASAPAPDLDQFLIK
;
A
#
# COMPACT_ATOMS: atom_id res chain seq x y z
N MET A 1 59.84 -7.95 -65.61
CA MET A 1 59.07 -6.77 -65.13
C MET A 1 58.06 -7.30 -64.12
N ARG A 2 57.87 -6.84 -62.89
CA ARG A 2 58.41 -5.76 -62.05
C ARG A 2 57.98 -6.13 -60.60
N ALA A 3 58.74 -5.71 -59.59
CA ALA A 3 58.70 -6.20 -58.21
C ALA A 3 57.65 -5.54 -57.28
N LEU A 4 57.19 -6.32 -56.27
CA LEU A 4 56.80 -6.02 -54.85
C LEU A 4 55.68 -4.98 -54.56
N PRO A 5 54.99 -4.97 -53.38
CA PRO A 5 55.43 -5.49 -52.07
C PRO A 5 54.41 -6.23 -51.16
N SER A 6 54.99 -6.86 -50.13
CA SER A 6 54.38 -7.38 -48.91
C SER A 6 53.69 -6.30 -48.06
N TYR A 7 52.52 -6.59 -47.49
CA TYR A 7 51.97 -5.85 -46.35
C TYR A 7 51.28 -6.79 -45.33
N SER A 8 51.72 -6.66 -44.08
CA SER A 8 51.23 -7.29 -42.85
C SER A 8 49.82 -6.83 -42.43
N PRO A 9 49.12 -7.55 -41.54
CA PRO A 9 47.71 -7.34 -41.25
C PRO A 9 47.50 -6.15 -40.30
N ALA A 10 46.55 -5.26 -40.64
CA ALA A 10 46.07 -4.24 -39.73
C ALA A 10 44.96 -4.82 -38.85
N VAL A 11 45.28 -5.05 -37.58
CA VAL A 11 44.33 -5.32 -36.49
C VAL A 11 43.48 -4.06 -36.27
N THR A 12 42.22 -4.06 -36.70
CA THR A 12 41.26 -3.04 -36.29
C THR A 12 40.65 -3.44 -34.95
N ARG A 13 41.06 -2.74 -33.90
CA ARG A 13 40.57 -2.87 -32.53
C ARG A 13 39.06 -2.66 -32.46
N SER A 14 38.35 -3.59 -31.83
CA SER A 14 36.99 -3.41 -31.32
C SER A 14 36.90 -2.11 -30.51
N ALA A 15 36.00 -1.20 -30.92
CA ALA A 15 35.60 -0.10 -30.07
C ALA A 15 34.74 -0.65 -28.93
N THR A 16 35.33 -0.80 -27.75
CA THR A 16 34.59 -0.98 -26.50
C THR A 16 33.76 0.27 -26.26
N VAL A 17 32.44 0.19 -26.50
CA VAL A 17 31.51 1.20 -25.97
C VAL A 17 31.56 1.08 -24.45
N LYS A 18 32.22 2.05 -23.82
CA LYS A 18 32.15 2.26 -22.37
C LYS A 18 30.67 2.41 -22.01
N PRO A 19 30.10 1.62 -21.08
CA PRO A 19 28.76 1.91 -20.59
C PRO A 19 28.81 3.30 -19.97
N SER A 20 28.15 4.26 -20.59
CA SER A 20 27.86 5.54 -19.94
C SER A 20 27.08 5.19 -18.69
N ALA A 21 27.69 5.42 -17.53
CA ALA A 21 26.98 5.42 -16.26
C ALA A 21 25.84 6.44 -16.41
N VAL A 22 24.61 5.95 -16.59
CA VAL A 22 23.43 6.76 -16.43
C VAL A 22 23.48 7.21 -14.97
N ASN A 23 23.84 8.46 -14.76
CA ASN A 23 23.84 9.09 -13.46
C ASN A 23 22.38 9.15 -13.01
N SER A 24 21.88 8.05 -12.46
CA SER A 24 20.51 7.94 -12.01
C SER A 24 20.35 8.89 -10.83
N LEU A 25 19.60 9.97 -11.05
CA LEU A 25 19.14 10.82 -9.96
C LEU A 25 18.53 9.92 -8.87
N PRO A 26 18.81 10.15 -7.58
CA PRO A 26 18.22 9.37 -6.51
C PRO A 26 16.70 9.43 -6.64
N ARG A 27 16.06 8.26 -6.81
CA ARG A 27 14.60 8.16 -6.83
C ARG A 27 14.10 8.66 -5.47
N PRO A 28 13.12 9.59 -5.42
CA PRO A 28 12.57 10.04 -4.15
C PRO A 28 12.14 8.83 -3.33
N THR A 29 12.62 8.74 -2.09
CA THR A 29 12.17 7.69 -1.17
C THR A 29 10.74 8.01 -0.77
N PHE A 30 9.87 7.01 -0.86
CA PHE A 30 8.49 7.18 -0.43
C PHE A 30 8.46 7.32 1.08
N ARG A 31 7.87 8.43 1.54
CA ARG A 31 7.62 8.64 2.95
C ARG A 31 6.32 7.92 3.30
N PRO A 32 6.30 7.11 4.37
CA PRO A 32 5.07 6.44 4.76
C PRO A 32 3.94 7.44 5.01
N ILE A 33 2.77 7.16 4.44
CA ILE A 33 1.54 7.92 4.70
C ILE A 33 0.85 7.21 5.86
N ARG A 34 0.46 7.95 6.89
CA ARG A 34 -0.25 7.44 8.07
C ARG A 34 -1.59 8.13 8.18
N ILE A 35 -2.65 7.35 8.34
CA ILE A 35 -4.02 7.86 8.37
C ILE A 35 -4.75 7.13 9.50
N ALA A 36 -5.36 7.87 10.43
CA ALA A 36 -6.25 7.28 11.43
C ALA A 36 -7.55 6.83 10.74
N ALA A 37 -8.17 5.76 11.21
CA ALA A 37 -9.49 5.35 10.69
C ALA A 37 -10.54 6.45 10.93
N THR A 38 -10.40 7.18 12.03
CA THR A 38 -11.24 8.31 12.46
C THR A 38 -10.81 9.66 11.86
N ASP A 39 -9.88 9.68 10.90
CA ASP A 39 -9.49 10.93 10.22
C ASP A 39 -10.74 11.59 9.60
N PRO A 40 -11.00 12.88 9.86
CA PRO A 40 -12.19 13.57 9.37
C PRO A 40 -12.25 13.71 7.84
N ALA A 41 -11.14 13.45 7.12
CA ALA A 41 -11.17 13.35 5.68
C ALA A 41 -11.79 12.04 5.18
N ASN A 42 -11.87 11.00 6.02
CA ASN A 42 -12.51 9.73 5.68
C ASN A 42 -14.03 9.85 5.71
N GLU A 43 -14.68 8.93 5.00
CA GLU A 43 -16.13 8.83 4.97
C GLU A 43 -16.59 7.58 5.72
N LEU A 44 -17.53 7.79 6.64
CA LEU A 44 -18.13 6.77 7.49
C LEU A 44 -19.53 6.46 6.97
N ILE A 45 -19.79 5.20 6.63
CA ILE A 45 -21.10 4.75 6.15
C ILE A 45 -21.68 3.82 7.21
N ASP A 46 -22.55 4.36 8.06
CA ASP A 46 -23.24 3.65 9.14
C ASP A 46 -22.31 2.93 10.14
N VAL A 47 -21.12 3.49 10.33
CA VAL A 47 -20.12 3.06 11.32
C VAL A 47 -19.94 4.11 12.40
N GLU A 48 -19.31 3.75 13.51
CA GLU A 48 -19.11 4.66 14.65
C GLU A 48 -17.63 4.84 15.00
N THR A 49 -17.29 6.01 15.54
CA THR A 49 -15.97 6.31 16.09
C THR A 49 -15.98 6.21 17.60
N ILE A 50 -14.95 5.61 18.19
CA ILE A 50 -14.80 5.54 19.65
C ILE A 50 -13.34 5.76 20.06
N ASP A 51 -13.14 6.36 21.23
CA ASP A 51 -11.84 6.45 21.87
C ASP A 51 -11.31 5.05 22.20
N CYS A 52 -10.01 4.86 21.99
CA CYS A 52 -9.37 3.56 22.14
C CYS A 52 -7.94 3.72 22.67
N ALA A 53 -7.76 3.47 23.97
CA ALA A 53 -6.48 3.62 24.65
C ALA A 53 -5.39 2.65 24.14
N THR A 54 -5.80 1.52 23.55
CA THR A 54 -4.88 0.50 22.99
C THR A 54 -4.54 0.76 21.53
N CYS A 55 -5.31 1.61 20.85
CA CYS A 55 -5.16 1.91 19.44
C CYS A 55 -3.97 2.83 19.18
N ALA A 56 -3.27 2.60 18.08
CA ALA A 56 -2.11 3.37 17.68
C ALA A 56 -2.44 4.84 17.38
N SER A 57 -3.67 5.10 16.92
CA SER A 57 -4.17 6.46 16.69
C SER A 57 -4.92 7.06 17.88
N GLY A 58 -5.10 6.30 18.97
CA GLY A 58 -5.89 6.67 20.16
C GLY A 58 -7.40 6.57 19.98
N SER A 59 -7.88 6.17 18.80
CA SER A 59 -9.30 5.95 18.48
C SER A 59 -9.45 4.86 17.43
N ARG A 60 -10.68 4.43 17.16
CA ARG A 60 -10.99 3.46 16.11
C ARG A 60 -12.38 3.66 15.54
N VAL A 61 -12.62 3.05 14.39
CA VAL A 61 -13.93 2.90 13.76
C VAL A 61 -14.45 1.48 14.06
N GLN A 62 -15.64 1.39 14.66
CA GLN A 62 -16.33 0.15 14.99
C GLN A 62 -17.58 -0.04 14.13
N TYR A 63 -18.15 -1.25 14.18
CA TYR A 63 -19.34 -1.66 13.42
C TYR A 63 -19.17 -1.67 11.89
N VAL A 64 -17.93 -1.82 11.40
CA VAL A 64 -17.65 -2.07 9.99
C VAL A 64 -18.19 -3.46 9.60
N GLY A 65 -18.67 -3.59 8.35
CA GLY A 65 -19.28 -4.83 7.87
C GLY A 65 -20.80 -4.84 8.01
N GLN A 66 -21.43 -5.95 7.68
CA GLN A 66 -22.90 -6.08 7.64
C GLN A 66 -23.59 -5.00 6.78
N GLY A 67 -22.93 -4.57 5.70
CA GLY A 67 -23.41 -3.49 4.82
C GLY A 67 -22.82 -2.11 5.13
N HIS A 68 -22.21 -1.94 6.31
CA HIS A 68 -21.55 -0.70 6.72
C HIS A 68 -20.09 -0.67 6.23
N ALA A 69 -19.54 0.53 6.06
CA ALA A 69 -18.22 0.70 5.47
C ALA A 69 -17.45 1.92 5.99
N LEU A 70 -16.13 1.83 5.89
CA LEU A 70 -15.20 2.95 6.00
C LEU A 70 -14.57 3.20 4.62
N ILE A 71 -14.61 4.45 4.14
CA ILE A 71 -13.86 4.86 2.95
C ILE A 71 -12.71 5.75 3.39
N LEU A 72 -11.49 5.21 3.27
CA LEU A 72 -10.25 5.89 3.59
C LEU A 72 -9.84 6.81 2.43
N ARG A 73 -9.60 8.09 2.70
CA ARG A 73 -9.09 9.03 1.70
C ARG A 73 -7.57 9.12 1.79
N VAL A 74 -6.89 8.55 0.81
CA VAL A 74 -5.44 8.63 0.68
C VAL A 74 -5.10 9.84 -0.19
N ARG A 75 -4.34 10.79 0.34
CA ARG A 75 -3.94 12.00 -0.38
C ARG A 75 -2.44 12.06 -0.62
N GLY A 76 -2.05 12.61 -1.77
CA GLY A 76 -0.66 13.00 -2.02
C GLY A 76 0.32 11.83 -2.18
N VAL A 77 -0.08 10.73 -2.80
CA VAL A 77 0.83 9.66 -3.20
C VAL A 77 1.84 10.22 -4.23
N PRO A 78 3.14 10.35 -3.92
CA PRO A 78 4.08 11.10 -4.76
C PRO A 78 4.38 10.43 -6.10
N ALA A 79 4.19 9.11 -6.20
CA ALA A 79 4.43 8.35 -7.42
C ALA A 79 3.62 7.06 -7.40
N ALA A 80 3.05 6.73 -8.56
CA ALA A 80 2.34 5.49 -8.78
C ALA A 80 3.24 4.27 -8.56
N GLY A 81 2.64 3.16 -8.13
CA GLY A 81 3.31 1.87 -8.02
C GLY A 81 2.75 0.99 -6.92
N ARG A 82 3.39 -0.18 -6.78
CA ARG A 82 3.07 -1.15 -5.73
C ARG A 82 3.55 -0.63 -4.37
N ARG A 83 2.67 -0.74 -3.38
CA ARG A 83 2.86 -0.32 -1.99
C ARG A 83 2.43 -1.44 -1.05
N THR A 84 2.79 -1.32 0.22
CA THR A 84 2.17 -2.11 1.27
C THR A 84 1.24 -1.22 2.09
N LEU A 85 -0.04 -1.58 2.13
CA LEU A 85 -1.01 -1.08 3.09
C LEU A 85 -0.93 -1.93 4.35
N VAL A 86 -0.49 -1.33 5.44
CA VAL A 86 -0.56 -1.91 6.78
C VAL A 86 -1.89 -1.50 7.40
N ILE A 87 -2.72 -2.48 7.72
CA ILE A 87 -4.00 -2.30 8.39
C ILE A 87 -3.79 -2.63 9.86
N VAL A 88 -4.01 -1.66 10.75
CA VAL A 88 -4.01 -1.85 12.20
C VAL A 88 -5.46 -1.94 12.66
N TYR A 89 -5.79 -3.01 13.38
CA TYR A 89 -7.17 -3.34 13.76
C TYR A 89 -7.21 -4.09 15.09
N GLU A 90 -8.40 -4.17 15.67
CA GLU A 90 -8.70 -5.00 16.84
C GLU A 90 -9.93 -5.86 16.55
N THR A 91 -9.91 -7.12 16.97
CA THR A 91 -11.04 -8.03 16.82
C THR A 91 -10.95 -9.16 17.83
N ASP A 92 -12.10 -9.58 18.32
CA ASP A 92 -12.24 -10.88 18.99
C ASP A 92 -12.55 -11.97 17.95
N GLY A 93 -11.77 -13.05 17.98
CA GLY A 93 -11.77 -14.09 16.97
C GLY A 93 -11.22 -13.65 15.60
N THR A 94 -11.47 -14.46 14.57
CA THR A 94 -11.15 -14.13 13.17
C THR A 94 -12.39 -13.53 12.51
N ARG A 95 -12.22 -12.40 11.81
CA ARG A 95 -13.32 -11.71 11.11
C ARG A 95 -12.97 -11.42 9.64
N PRO A 96 -13.97 -11.42 8.75
CA PRO A 96 -13.75 -11.06 7.36
C PRO A 96 -13.52 -9.55 7.20
N LEU A 97 -12.78 -9.17 6.16
CA LEU A 97 -12.68 -7.79 5.70
C LEU A 97 -12.52 -7.77 4.18
N ASP A 98 -13.44 -7.12 3.50
CA ASP A 98 -13.39 -6.87 2.06
C ASP A 98 -12.83 -5.46 1.80
N ILE A 99 -11.97 -5.37 0.79
CA ILE A 99 -11.23 -4.16 0.46
C ILE A 99 -11.34 -3.90 -1.03
N ILE A 100 -11.68 -2.66 -1.40
CA ILE A 100 -11.63 -2.18 -2.78
C ILE A 100 -10.72 -0.95 -2.81
N VAL A 101 -9.75 -0.94 -3.73
CA VAL A 101 -8.87 0.22 -3.98
C VAL A 101 -9.34 0.90 -5.26
N ASN A 102 -9.80 2.15 -5.14
CA ASN A 102 -10.47 2.89 -6.22
C ASN A 102 -11.61 2.04 -6.83
N ASP A 103 -11.59 1.79 -8.13
CA ASP A 103 -12.57 0.96 -8.86
C ASP A 103 -12.04 -0.46 -9.16
N GLY A 104 -11.06 -0.93 -8.37
CA GLY A 104 -10.44 -2.24 -8.56
C GLY A 104 -11.29 -3.42 -8.07
N ASP A 105 -10.75 -4.62 -8.28
CA ASP A 105 -11.38 -5.85 -7.78
C ASP A 105 -11.40 -5.91 -6.25
N THR A 106 -12.40 -6.60 -5.71
CA THR A 106 -12.51 -6.83 -4.26
C THR A 106 -11.46 -7.82 -3.79
N VAL A 107 -10.73 -7.45 -2.74
CA VAL A 107 -9.83 -8.33 -1.99
C VAL A 107 -10.52 -8.74 -0.69
N SER A 108 -10.80 -10.03 -0.53
CA SER A 108 -11.41 -10.58 0.68
C SER A 108 -10.34 -11.20 1.59
N LEU A 109 -10.31 -10.76 2.85
CA LEU A 109 -9.38 -11.23 3.88
C LEU A 109 -10.12 -11.93 5.01
N GLN A 110 -9.40 -12.81 5.70
CA GLN A 110 -9.77 -13.33 7.02
C GLN A 110 -8.70 -12.86 8.01
N LEU A 111 -9.09 -11.96 8.90
CA LEU A 111 -8.18 -11.26 9.79
C LEU A 111 -8.26 -11.86 11.21
N PRO A 112 -7.23 -12.59 11.67
CA PRO A 112 -7.22 -13.15 13.01
C PRO A 112 -6.91 -12.07 14.04
N GLY A 113 -7.76 -11.98 15.07
CA GLY A 113 -7.47 -11.24 16.28
C GLY A 113 -6.55 -12.00 17.23
N LYS A 114 -6.29 -11.38 18.38
CA LYS A 114 -5.60 -12.01 19.52
C LYS A 114 -6.59 -12.49 20.60
N GLY A 115 -7.85 -12.72 20.22
CA GLY A 115 -8.94 -13.09 21.13
C GLY A 115 -9.39 -11.94 22.05
N SER A 116 -9.20 -10.70 21.62
CA SER A 116 -9.52 -9.51 22.42
C SER A 116 -9.78 -8.29 21.53
N TRP A 117 -10.77 -7.49 21.95
CA TRP A 117 -11.06 -6.15 21.38
C TRP A 117 -10.13 -5.05 21.90
N THR A 118 -9.08 -5.39 22.65
CA THR A 118 -8.14 -4.42 23.24
C THR A 118 -6.69 -4.80 22.98
N THR A 119 -6.45 -5.65 21.97
CA THR A 119 -5.10 -6.03 21.59
C THR A 119 -4.89 -5.85 20.09
N PRO A 120 -4.15 -4.81 19.68
CA PRO A 120 -3.94 -4.51 18.27
C PRO A 120 -3.28 -5.66 17.51
N ALA A 121 -3.81 -5.91 16.31
CA ALA A 121 -3.26 -6.78 15.29
C ALA A 121 -2.89 -5.96 14.05
N ARG A 122 -2.12 -6.58 13.14
CA ARG A 122 -1.67 -5.94 11.90
C ARG A 122 -1.76 -6.90 10.72
N TYR A 123 -2.11 -6.37 9.56
CA TYR A 123 -2.05 -7.10 8.29
C TYR A 123 -1.38 -6.24 7.23
N ASP A 124 -0.41 -6.83 6.52
CA ASP A 124 0.33 -6.17 5.43
C ASP A 124 -0.25 -6.63 4.09
N LEU A 125 -1.03 -5.76 3.45
CA LEU A 125 -1.65 -6.01 2.15
C LEU A 125 -0.86 -5.31 1.03
N PRO A 126 -0.34 -6.04 0.02
CA PRO A 126 0.20 -5.42 -1.17
C PRO A 126 -0.93 -4.76 -1.99
N ILE A 127 -0.80 -3.48 -2.29
CA ILE A 127 -1.75 -2.72 -3.12
C ILE A 127 -1.02 -1.98 -4.23
N THR A 128 -1.74 -1.55 -5.25
CA THR A 128 -1.20 -0.65 -6.30
C THR A 128 -1.95 0.67 -6.22
N LEU A 129 -1.20 1.78 -6.16
CA LEU A 129 -1.78 3.13 -6.11
C LEU A 129 -1.29 3.96 -7.30
N PRO A 130 -2.14 4.85 -7.86
CA PRO A 130 -1.70 5.92 -8.74
C PRO A 130 -0.88 6.98 -7.97
N ALA A 131 -0.29 7.93 -8.70
CA ALA A 131 0.18 9.17 -8.08
C ALA A 131 -1.02 10.09 -7.81
N GLY A 132 -0.94 10.91 -6.77
CA GLY A 132 -2.03 11.76 -6.32
C GLY A 132 -2.92 11.05 -5.30
N ASP A 133 -4.23 11.16 -5.50
CA ASP A 133 -5.20 10.74 -4.49
C ASP A 133 -5.80 9.38 -4.83
N SER A 134 -6.29 8.67 -3.82
CA SER A 134 -6.98 7.40 -3.97
C SER A 134 -7.96 7.19 -2.83
N GLU A 135 -8.90 6.30 -3.06
CA GLU A 135 -9.89 5.89 -2.06
C GLU A 135 -9.75 4.40 -1.83
N ILE A 136 -9.85 3.99 -0.57
CA ILE A 136 -9.82 2.58 -0.20
C ILE A 136 -11.03 2.30 0.67
N LYS A 137 -11.95 1.48 0.16
CA LYS A 137 -13.16 1.07 0.86
C LYS A 137 -12.90 -0.21 1.65
N PHE A 138 -13.28 -0.20 2.92
CA PHE A 138 -13.23 -1.31 3.85
C PHE A 138 -14.66 -1.65 4.27
N PHE A 139 -15.10 -2.88 4.02
CA PHE A 139 -16.47 -3.30 4.28
C PHE A 139 -16.55 -4.82 4.43
N HIS A 140 -17.75 -5.33 4.66
CA HIS A 140 -18.11 -6.70 4.35
C HIS A 140 -19.64 -6.77 4.23
N ALA A 141 -20.17 -7.55 3.30
CA ALA A 141 -21.59 -7.48 2.95
C ALA A 141 -22.52 -7.97 4.07
N SER A 142 -22.17 -9.06 4.76
CA SER A 142 -23.12 -9.76 5.65
C SER A 142 -22.60 -10.04 7.06
N ALA A 143 -21.28 -10.11 7.25
CA ALA A 143 -20.66 -10.37 8.55
C ALA A 143 -19.96 -9.11 9.10
N PRO A 144 -19.80 -9.02 10.42
CA PRO A 144 -19.08 -7.91 11.03
C PRO A 144 -17.57 -8.07 10.78
N ALA A 145 -16.93 -6.96 10.47
CA ALA A 145 -15.49 -6.86 10.27
C ALA A 145 -14.76 -6.50 11.58
N PRO A 146 -13.41 -6.49 11.61
CA PRO A 146 -12.66 -5.92 12.72
C PRO A 146 -12.91 -4.43 12.94
N ASP A 147 -12.66 -3.95 14.16
CA ASP A 147 -12.59 -2.52 14.43
C ASP A 147 -11.28 -1.97 13.84
N LEU A 148 -11.36 -0.90 13.05
CA LEU A 148 -10.24 -0.34 12.29
C LEU A 148 -9.64 0.85 13.05
N ASP A 149 -8.34 0.82 13.32
CA ASP A 149 -7.63 1.86 14.08
C ASP A 149 -6.87 2.81 13.16
N GLN A 150 -5.93 2.27 12.37
CA GLN A 150 -4.98 3.09 11.63
C GLN A 150 -4.44 2.36 10.40
N PHE A 151 -4.13 3.14 9.38
CA PHE A 151 -3.54 2.66 8.13
C PHE A 151 -2.17 3.29 7.93
N LEU A 152 -1.22 2.48 7.44
CA LEU A 152 0.06 2.98 6.96
C LEU A 152 0.29 2.50 5.54
N ILE A 153 0.67 3.40 4.65
CA ILE A 153 1.13 3.06 3.30
C ILE A 153 2.64 3.23 3.30
N LYS A 154 3.39 2.23 2.82
CA LYS A 154 4.85 2.24 2.70
C LYS A 154 5.30 1.79 1.30
#